data_AF-A0A937QYC2-F1
#
_entry.id   AF-A0A937QYC2-F1
#
_cell.length_a   1.000
_cell.length_b   1.000
_cell.length_c   1.000
_cell.angle_alpha   90.00
_cell.angle_beta   90.00
_cell.angle_gamma   90.00
#
_symmetry.space_group_name_H-M   'P 1'
#
loop_
_entity.id
_entity.type
_entity.pdbx_description
1 polymer ?
#
loop_
_entity_poly.entity_id
_entity_poly.type
_entity_poly.pdbx_seq_one_letter_code
_entity_poly.pdbx_strand_id
1 'polypeptide(L)'
;MASLTVPGFTRANRRTGRAKPNFVIIFADDQGYQDVGCFGSPTIKTPNLDRMAAEGMKFTDFYSAAAICSPSRAALMTGCYPPRVGITQVLFRKHTIGLNPKEVTVADVLKGQGYATACVGKWHLGHLPEFLPTSNGFDTGDNGPWLSKKHHAGSALPLRDGKFTTYEGGMREPAICRWPARIPAGRVCSEISGTIDVLPTFAGLAGAAVPADRVIDGKDIWPLMAGKPSAKSPHKAYFYYRGTTLEAVRKGRWKLRRVKKKIELYDLGADISEKNNLAENHPDIVKRLTSTMEEFDAELKAKSRPPGKVEKQA
;
A
#
# COMPACT_ATOMS: atom_id res chain seq x y z
N MET A 1 26.71 28.14 56.24
CA MET A 1 25.58 28.98 55.81
C MET A 1 25.21 28.54 54.40
N ALA A 2 24.16 27.72 54.26
CA ALA A 2 22.85 28.12 53.71
C ALA A 2 22.94 28.38 52.19
N SER A 3 22.78 27.37 51.33
CA SER A 3 21.50 26.83 50.81
C SER A 3 20.55 27.90 50.26
N LEU A 4 20.30 27.87 48.94
CA LEU A 4 18.94 27.94 48.42
C LEU A 4 18.81 27.24 47.05
N THR A 5 18.20 26.07 47.12
CA THR A 5 17.53 25.26 46.09
C THR A 5 16.23 26.00 45.64
N VAL A 6 15.61 25.84 44.45
CA VAL A 6 14.68 24.81 43.90
C VAL A 6 13.96 25.47 42.68
N PRO A 7 12.99 24.85 41.94
CA PRO A 7 12.94 23.69 41.03
C PRO A 7 12.77 24.12 39.55
N GLY A 8 13.05 23.31 38.54
CA GLY A 8 12.19 22.21 38.14
C GLY A 8 11.77 22.31 36.68
N PHE A 9 12.39 21.53 35.81
CA PHE A 9 11.67 20.75 34.80
C PHE A 9 12.46 19.47 34.57
N THR A 10 12.28 18.54 35.51
CA THR A 10 12.52 17.14 35.26
C THR A 10 11.63 16.69 34.11
N ARG A 11 12.23 16.43 32.95
CA ARG A 11 11.86 15.25 32.18
C ARG A 11 13.12 14.49 31.78
N ALA A 12 13.77 13.95 32.80
CA ALA A 12 14.42 12.67 32.63
C ALA A 12 13.32 11.67 32.24
N ASN A 13 13.24 11.36 30.95
CA ASN A 13 12.73 10.08 30.50
C ASN A 13 13.67 9.53 29.43
N ARG A 14 14.94 9.37 29.80
CA ARG A 14 15.77 8.33 29.20
C ARG A 14 15.21 6.99 29.68
N ARG A 15 14.11 6.54 29.07
CA ARG A 15 13.75 5.12 29.09
C ARG A 15 14.85 4.40 28.33
N THR A 16 15.71 3.74 29.08
CA THR A 16 16.38 2.52 28.64
C THR A 16 15.33 1.60 28.01
N GLY A 17 15.43 1.39 26.71
CA GLY A 17 14.53 0.50 25.98
C GLY A 17 14.96 0.46 24.53
N ARG A 18 15.72 -0.57 24.15
CA ARG A 18 16.00 -0.84 22.73
C ARG A 18 14.68 -0.76 21.96
N ALA A 19 14.65 0.04 20.90
CA ALA A 19 13.49 0.08 20.00
C ALA A 19 13.17 -1.36 19.55
N LYS A 20 11.90 -1.74 19.67
CA LYS A 20 11.41 -3.06 19.24
C LYS A 20 11.75 -3.26 17.74
N PRO A 21 12.20 -4.46 17.32
CA PRO A 21 12.57 -4.71 15.93
C PRO A 21 11.32 -4.71 15.02
N ASN A 22 11.44 -4.24 13.78
CA ASN A 22 10.37 -4.39 12.80
C ASN A 22 10.40 -5.79 12.19
N PHE A 23 9.24 -6.42 12.00
CA PHE A 23 9.11 -7.69 11.29
C PHE A 23 8.58 -7.44 9.88
N VAL A 24 9.28 -7.95 8.88
CA VAL A 24 8.86 -7.89 7.47
C VAL A 24 8.92 -9.31 6.90
N ILE A 25 7.76 -9.83 6.50
CA ILE A 25 7.65 -11.15 5.86
C ILE A 25 7.33 -10.93 4.39
N ILE A 26 8.24 -11.39 3.52
CA ILE A 26 8.03 -11.43 2.07
C ILE A 26 7.65 -12.86 1.71
N PHE A 27 6.39 -13.09 1.40
CA PHE A 27 5.86 -14.41 1.08
C PHE A 27 5.42 -14.46 -0.39
N ALA A 28 6.32 -14.94 -1.25
CA ALA A 28 6.10 -15.04 -2.69
C ALA A 28 5.00 -16.06 -3.04
N ASP A 29 4.44 -15.94 -4.24
CA ASP A 29 3.37 -16.80 -4.75
C ASP A 29 3.91 -17.60 -5.93
N ASP A 30 3.80 -18.92 -5.86
CA ASP A 30 4.26 -19.90 -6.87
C ASP A 30 5.75 -19.80 -7.29
N GLN A 31 6.59 -19.25 -6.41
CA GLN A 31 8.04 -19.23 -6.61
C GLN A 31 8.65 -20.62 -6.34
N GLY A 32 9.30 -21.18 -7.35
CA GLY A 32 10.04 -22.43 -7.28
C GLY A 32 11.38 -22.30 -6.54
N TYR A 33 11.89 -23.44 -6.07
CA TYR A 33 13.15 -23.48 -5.32
C TYR A 33 14.36 -22.98 -6.14
N GLN A 34 14.42 -23.33 -7.42
CA GLN A 34 15.50 -22.93 -8.33
C GLN A 34 15.27 -21.56 -8.99
N ASP A 35 14.24 -20.79 -8.59
CA ASP A 35 13.95 -19.48 -9.20
C ASP A 35 14.83 -18.35 -8.66
N VAL A 36 15.63 -18.62 -7.62
CA VAL A 36 16.54 -17.66 -7.00
C VAL A 36 17.99 -18.02 -7.33
N GLY A 37 18.79 -17.03 -7.71
CA GLY A 37 20.19 -17.19 -8.08
C GLY A 37 21.00 -17.95 -7.01
N CYS A 38 20.88 -17.58 -5.74
CA CYS A 38 21.57 -18.25 -4.63
C CYS A 38 21.09 -19.69 -4.34
N PHE A 39 20.05 -20.16 -5.02
CA PHE A 39 19.53 -21.53 -5.03
C PHE A 39 19.76 -22.27 -6.37
N GLY A 40 20.54 -21.67 -7.28
CA GLY A 40 21.02 -22.33 -8.50
C GLY A 40 20.22 -22.03 -9.77
N SER A 41 19.52 -20.89 -9.84
CA SER A 41 18.83 -20.51 -11.08
C SER A 41 19.81 -20.34 -12.26
N PRO A 42 19.59 -21.00 -13.41
CA PRO A 42 20.47 -20.85 -14.57
C PRO A 42 20.18 -19.57 -15.37
N THR A 43 18.98 -19.00 -15.24
CA THR A 43 18.47 -17.94 -16.11
C THR A 43 17.86 -16.76 -15.37
N ILE A 44 17.30 -16.96 -14.17
CA ILE A 44 16.65 -15.88 -13.41
C ILE A 44 17.68 -15.18 -12.53
N LYS A 45 17.84 -13.88 -12.73
CA LYS A 45 18.78 -13.05 -11.98
C LYS A 45 18.06 -12.37 -10.81
N THR A 46 18.46 -12.70 -9.58
CA THR A 46 17.85 -12.17 -8.35
C THR A 46 18.85 -11.44 -7.45
N PRO A 47 19.60 -10.44 -7.96
CA PRO A 47 20.77 -9.88 -7.26
C PRO A 47 20.45 -9.30 -5.87
N ASN A 48 19.23 -8.82 -5.64
CA ASN A 48 18.81 -8.33 -4.33
C ASN A 48 18.55 -9.47 -3.32
N LEU A 49 17.96 -10.58 -3.76
CA LEU A 49 17.75 -11.76 -2.92
C LEU A 49 19.07 -12.48 -2.65
N ASP A 50 19.95 -12.54 -3.65
CA ASP A 50 21.28 -13.12 -3.53
C ASP A 50 22.11 -12.34 -2.51
N ARG A 51 22.08 -11.01 -2.57
CA ARG A 51 22.68 -10.14 -1.56
C ARG A 51 22.05 -10.33 -0.18
N MET A 52 20.72 -10.42 -0.08
CA MET A 52 20.03 -10.66 1.19
C MET A 52 20.46 -12.00 1.83
N ALA A 53 20.68 -13.04 1.02
CA ALA A 53 21.20 -14.31 1.49
C ALA A 53 22.67 -14.21 1.94
N ALA A 54 23.51 -13.49 1.19
CA ALA A 54 24.93 -13.30 1.52
C ALA A 54 25.16 -12.42 2.77
N GLU A 55 24.32 -11.41 2.99
CA GLU A 55 24.34 -10.54 4.17
C GLU A 55 23.56 -11.13 5.36
N GLY A 56 22.90 -12.27 5.15
CA GLY A 56 21.99 -12.89 6.11
C GLY A 56 22.21 -14.39 6.24
N MET A 57 21.12 -15.15 6.17
CA MET A 57 21.14 -16.60 6.30
C MET A 57 20.25 -17.22 5.23
N LYS A 58 20.76 -18.26 4.55
CA LYS A 58 20.03 -19.08 3.60
C LYS A 58 19.63 -20.40 4.24
N PHE A 59 18.36 -20.77 4.14
CA PHE A 59 17.86 -22.08 4.58
C PHE A 59 17.71 -23.00 3.37
N THR A 60 18.34 -24.17 3.41
CA THR A 60 18.22 -25.19 2.34
C THR A 60 17.09 -26.19 2.59
N ASP A 61 16.60 -26.25 3.83
CA ASP A 61 15.60 -27.22 4.30
C ASP A 61 14.46 -26.47 4.99
N PHE A 62 13.72 -25.66 4.23
CA PHE A 62 12.60 -24.84 4.71
C PHE A 62 11.32 -25.19 3.93
N TYR A 63 10.25 -25.54 4.66
CA TYR A 63 9.05 -26.14 4.07
C TYR A 63 7.81 -25.28 4.31
N SER A 64 6.95 -25.21 3.30
CA SER A 64 5.58 -24.73 3.47
C SER A 64 4.73 -25.80 4.15
N ALA A 65 3.78 -25.41 5.01
CA ALA A 65 2.89 -26.36 5.70
C ALA A 65 1.85 -27.02 4.77
N ALA A 66 1.78 -26.60 3.50
CA ALA A 66 0.97 -27.22 2.47
C ALA A 66 1.57 -26.97 1.08
N ALA A 67 1.13 -27.75 0.09
CA ALA A 67 1.55 -27.63 -1.30
C ALA A 67 0.70 -26.63 -2.14
N ILE A 68 -0.17 -25.84 -1.51
CA ILE A 68 -1.11 -24.93 -2.18
C ILE A 68 -1.39 -23.65 -1.37
N CYS A 69 -1.81 -22.58 -2.05
CA CYS A 69 -1.84 -21.21 -1.55
C CYS A 69 -2.59 -20.98 -0.22
N SER A 70 -3.93 -21.15 -0.19
CA SER A 70 -4.73 -20.79 0.99
C SER A 70 -4.31 -21.58 2.24
N PRO A 71 -4.14 -22.91 2.18
CA PRO A 71 -3.67 -23.69 3.32
C PRO A 71 -2.29 -23.23 3.85
N SER A 72 -1.32 -22.97 2.96
CA SER A 72 0.01 -22.49 3.36
C SER A 72 -0.04 -21.12 4.04
N ARG A 73 -0.87 -20.20 3.52
CA ARG A 73 -1.06 -18.87 4.13
C ARG A 73 -1.75 -18.96 5.48
N ALA A 74 -2.69 -19.89 5.66
CA ALA A 74 -3.37 -20.10 6.94
C ALA A 74 -2.35 -20.51 7.99
N ALA A 75 -1.47 -21.47 7.65
CA ALA A 75 -0.41 -21.91 8.53
C ALA A 75 0.62 -20.81 8.86
N LEU A 76 0.99 -19.98 7.87
CA LEU A 76 1.86 -18.82 8.11
C LEU A 76 1.24 -17.84 9.12
N MET A 77 -0.07 -17.61 9.04
CA MET A 77 -0.76 -16.69 9.92
C MET A 77 -0.97 -17.25 11.32
N THR A 78 -1.33 -18.53 11.47
CA THR A 78 -1.75 -19.11 12.75
C THR A 78 -0.68 -19.97 13.43
N GLY A 79 0.42 -20.29 12.74
CA GLY A 79 1.40 -21.27 13.22
C GLY A 79 0.86 -22.71 13.28
N CYS A 80 -0.29 -22.98 12.68
CA CYS A 80 -0.98 -24.27 12.76
C CYS A 80 -1.00 -24.99 11.40
N TYR A 81 -0.88 -26.32 11.40
CA TYR A 81 -1.15 -27.10 10.19
C TYR A 81 -2.56 -26.82 9.65
N PRO A 82 -2.76 -26.71 8.33
CA PRO A 82 -4.02 -26.24 7.76
C PRO A 82 -5.28 -27.04 8.15
N PRO A 83 -5.23 -28.39 8.29
CA PRO A 83 -6.37 -29.16 8.82
C PRO A 83 -6.82 -28.74 10.21
N ARG A 84 -5.91 -28.22 11.06
CA ARG A 84 -6.24 -27.75 12.42
C ARG A 84 -7.13 -26.51 12.40
N VAL A 85 -6.95 -25.65 11.40
CA VAL A 85 -7.68 -24.37 11.25
C VAL A 85 -8.73 -24.41 10.13
N GLY A 86 -9.04 -25.61 9.60
CA GLY A 86 -10.11 -25.82 8.62
C GLY A 86 -9.85 -25.29 7.21
N ILE A 87 -8.62 -24.85 6.89
CA ILE A 87 -8.25 -24.33 5.56
C ILE A 87 -7.45 -25.39 4.80
N THR A 88 -8.12 -26.41 4.27
CA THR A 88 -7.47 -27.54 3.59
C THR A 88 -7.50 -27.46 2.07
N GLN A 89 -8.17 -26.46 1.50
CA GLN A 89 -8.33 -26.28 0.06
C GLN A 89 -8.08 -24.83 -0.37
N VAL A 90 -7.85 -24.64 -1.68
CA VAL A 90 -7.75 -23.30 -2.27
C VAL A 90 -9.10 -22.59 -2.20
N LEU A 91 -9.10 -21.36 -1.68
CA LEU A 91 -10.30 -20.55 -1.58
C LEU A 91 -10.52 -19.71 -2.83
N PHE A 92 -11.76 -19.65 -3.30
CA PHE A 92 -12.17 -18.86 -4.47
C PHE A 92 -13.34 -17.96 -4.10
N ARG A 93 -13.67 -17.02 -4.99
CA ARG A 93 -14.76 -16.05 -4.80
C ARG A 93 -16.15 -16.67 -4.66
N LYS A 94 -16.34 -17.91 -5.12
CA LYS A 94 -17.59 -18.68 -4.94
C LYS A 94 -17.75 -19.25 -3.53
N HIS A 95 -16.68 -19.32 -2.75
CA HIS A 95 -16.71 -19.93 -1.42
C HIS A 95 -17.13 -18.92 -0.36
N THR A 96 -18.04 -19.31 0.50
CA THR A 96 -18.51 -18.53 1.67
C THR A 96 -17.70 -18.83 2.93
N ILE A 97 -16.54 -19.47 2.80
CA ILE A 97 -15.66 -19.88 3.89
C ILE A 97 -14.31 -19.15 3.83
N GLY A 98 -13.65 -19.03 4.98
CA GLY A 98 -12.34 -18.41 5.17
C GLY A 98 -11.73 -18.78 6.52
N LEU A 99 -10.57 -18.20 6.86
CA LEU A 99 -9.94 -18.41 8.17
C LEU A 99 -10.92 -17.98 9.27
N ASN A 100 -11.18 -18.87 10.22
CA ASN A 100 -12.12 -18.60 11.29
C ASN A 100 -11.67 -17.35 12.08
N PRO A 101 -12.50 -16.30 12.21
CA PRO A 101 -12.13 -15.05 12.88
C PRO A 101 -11.79 -15.19 14.38
N LYS A 102 -12.01 -16.38 14.96
CA LYS A 102 -11.60 -16.71 16.33
C LYS A 102 -10.17 -17.26 16.42
N GLU A 103 -9.52 -17.58 15.30
CA GLU A 103 -8.11 -17.95 15.28
C GLU A 103 -7.25 -16.73 15.63
N VAL A 104 -6.15 -16.98 16.35
CA VAL A 104 -5.19 -15.93 16.67
C VAL A 104 -4.11 -15.92 15.59
N THR A 105 -3.97 -14.80 14.89
CA THR A 105 -2.91 -14.65 13.88
C THR A 105 -1.65 -14.06 14.47
N VAL A 106 -0.51 -14.22 13.77
CA VAL A 106 0.74 -13.53 14.07
C VAL A 106 0.56 -12.00 14.12
N ALA A 107 -0.37 -11.47 13.32
CA ALA A 107 -0.70 -10.05 13.33
C ALA A 107 -1.43 -9.66 14.62
N ASP A 108 -2.38 -10.46 15.11
CA ASP A 108 -3.05 -10.23 16.41
C ASP A 108 -2.05 -10.24 17.56
N VAL A 109 -1.12 -11.20 17.56
CA VAL A 109 -0.06 -11.30 18.57
C VAL A 109 0.82 -10.05 18.56
N LEU A 110 1.30 -9.63 17.39
CA LEU A 110 2.14 -8.44 17.26
C LEU A 110 1.36 -7.16 17.63
N LYS A 111 0.11 -7.03 17.19
CA LYS A 111 -0.74 -5.89 17.53
C LYS A 111 -0.97 -5.79 19.04
N GLY A 112 -1.17 -6.91 19.73
CA GLY A 112 -1.24 -6.96 21.20
C GLY A 112 0.03 -6.49 21.91
N GLN A 113 1.18 -6.50 21.22
CA GLN A 113 2.45 -5.96 21.70
C GLN A 113 2.71 -4.49 21.28
N GLY A 114 1.73 -3.83 20.67
CA GLY A 114 1.80 -2.44 20.25
C GLY A 114 2.47 -2.21 18.89
N TYR A 115 2.57 -3.23 18.05
CA TYR A 115 3.00 -3.06 16.66
C TYR A 115 1.84 -2.56 15.79
N ALA A 116 2.15 -1.67 14.85
CA ALA A 116 1.28 -1.44 13.70
C ALA A 116 1.46 -2.58 12.70
N THR A 117 0.37 -3.07 12.12
CA THR A 117 0.37 -4.25 11.25
C THR A 117 -0.22 -3.91 9.87
N ALA A 118 0.42 -4.36 8.80
CA ALA A 118 -0.06 -4.16 7.44
C ALA A 118 0.05 -5.43 6.61
N CYS A 119 -0.94 -5.68 5.75
CA CYS A 119 -0.94 -6.78 4.80
C CYS A 119 -1.03 -6.21 3.38
N VAL A 120 -0.03 -6.46 2.55
CA VAL A 120 0.03 -5.94 1.18
C VAL A 120 0.03 -7.11 0.20
N GLY A 121 -0.87 -7.05 -0.78
CA GLY A 121 -0.98 -8.08 -1.83
C GLY A 121 -1.97 -9.20 -1.48
N LYS A 122 -1.57 -10.45 -1.74
CA LYS A 122 -2.48 -11.61 -1.72
C LYS A 122 -2.74 -12.11 -0.30
N TRP A 123 -3.98 -11.94 0.17
CA TRP A 123 -4.45 -12.50 1.43
C TRP A 123 -4.83 -13.99 1.33
N HIS A 124 -5.83 -14.29 0.50
CA HIS A 124 -6.28 -15.65 0.14
C HIS A 124 -6.81 -16.54 1.29
N LEU A 125 -7.22 -15.95 2.41
CA LEU A 125 -7.83 -16.66 3.55
C LEU A 125 -9.33 -16.36 3.71
N GLY A 126 -10.00 -16.06 2.60
CA GLY A 126 -11.40 -15.68 2.55
C GLY A 126 -11.57 -14.26 2.02
N HIS A 127 -12.66 -14.05 1.29
CA HIS A 127 -12.96 -12.77 0.64
C HIS A 127 -14.16 -12.06 1.27
N LEU A 128 -14.90 -12.78 2.12
CA LEU A 128 -15.99 -12.21 2.89
C LEU A 128 -15.43 -11.34 4.04
N PRO A 129 -16.20 -10.35 4.47
CA PRO A 129 -15.77 -9.31 5.41
C PRO A 129 -15.08 -9.80 6.68
N GLU A 130 -15.65 -10.82 7.30
CA GLU A 130 -15.18 -11.46 8.53
C GLU A 130 -13.80 -12.11 8.35
N PHE A 131 -13.44 -12.46 7.11
CA PHE A 131 -12.19 -13.13 6.79
C PHE A 131 -11.12 -12.20 6.22
N LEU A 132 -11.39 -10.89 6.08
CA LEU A 132 -10.40 -9.95 5.52
C LEU A 132 -9.19 -9.77 6.45
N PRO A 133 -8.02 -9.32 5.94
CA PRO A 133 -6.85 -9.06 6.79
C PRO A 133 -7.16 -8.15 7.97
N THR A 134 -8.00 -7.12 7.74
CA THR A 134 -8.37 -6.15 8.79
C THR A 134 -9.24 -6.73 9.89
N SER A 135 -9.87 -7.87 9.63
CA SER A 135 -10.62 -8.66 10.61
C SER A 135 -9.75 -9.70 11.32
N ASN A 136 -8.47 -9.85 10.92
CA ASN A 136 -7.53 -10.87 11.36
C ASN A 136 -6.17 -10.25 11.69
N GLY A 137 -6.19 -9.22 12.54
CA GLY A 137 -4.99 -8.64 13.16
C GLY A 137 -4.25 -7.54 12.37
N PHE A 138 -4.58 -7.28 11.10
CA PHE A 138 -3.94 -6.22 10.30
C PHE A 138 -4.64 -4.85 10.41
N ASP A 139 -3.90 -3.74 10.44
CA ASP A 139 -4.47 -2.38 10.46
C ASP A 139 -4.84 -1.87 9.05
N THR A 140 -4.09 -2.25 8.01
CA THR A 140 -4.23 -1.69 6.64
C THR A 140 -4.00 -2.71 5.51
N GLY A 141 -4.51 -2.39 4.31
CA GLY A 141 -4.39 -3.13 3.05
C GLY A 141 -3.77 -2.30 1.91
N ASP A 142 -3.94 -2.70 0.65
CA ASP A 142 -3.46 -1.99 -0.56
C ASP A 142 -4.33 -0.78 -0.98
N ASN A 143 -5.44 -0.57 -0.28
CA ASN A 143 -6.38 0.53 -0.47
C ASN A 143 -6.94 0.97 0.90
N GLY A 144 -7.59 2.13 0.90
CA GLY A 144 -8.27 2.69 2.06
C GLY A 144 -9.26 1.72 2.72
N PRO A 145 -9.57 1.88 4.01
CA PRO A 145 -10.28 0.87 4.78
C PRO A 145 -11.72 0.67 4.31
N TRP A 146 -12.25 -0.54 4.45
CA TRP A 146 -13.64 -0.86 4.11
C TRP A 146 -14.60 -0.39 5.23
N LEU A 147 -14.83 0.91 5.34
CA LEU A 147 -15.52 1.54 6.48
C LEU A 147 -16.91 0.96 6.84
N SER A 148 -17.63 0.38 5.88
CA SER A 148 -18.92 -0.28 6.16
C SER A 148 -18.79 -1.50 7.08
N LYS A 149 -17.57 -1.97 7.37
CA LYS A 149 -17.27 -3.03 8.35
C LYS A 149 -17.07 -2.53 9.78
N LYS A 150 -17.28 -1.23 10.03
CA LYS A 150 -17.26 -0.62 11.37
C LYS A 150 -16.00 -1.03 12.15
N HIS A 151 -16.16 -1.70 13.29
CA HIS A 151 -15.06 -2.11 14.17
C HIS A 151 -14.11 -3.16 13.55
N HIS A 152 -14.46 -3.75 12.39
CA HIS A 152 -13.62 -4.69 11.65
C HIS A 152 -12.89 -4.04 10.46
N ALA A 153 -12.99 -2.71 10.31
CA ALA A 153 -12.25 -1.95 9.33
C ALA A 153 -11.07 -1.20 9.99
N GLY A 154 -10.04 -0.91 9.19
CA GLY A 154 -9.05 0.11 9.55
C GLY A 154 -9.68 1.52 9.61
N SER A 155 -8.89 2.51 10.01
CA SER A 155 -9.32 3.91 10.05
C SER A 155 -8.76 4.68 8.86
N ALA A 156 -9.62 5.50 8.23
CA ALA A 156 -9.19 6.46 7.21
C ALA A 156 -8.88 7.83 7.82
N LEU A 157 -9.20 8.05 9.11
CA LEU A 157 -9.10 9.37 9.72
C LEU A 157 -7.67 9.92 9.64
N PRO A 158 -7.51 11.23 9.36
CA PRO A 158 -8.55 12.26 9.25
C PRO A 158 -9.22 12.35 7.86
N LEU A 159 -8.90 11.45 6.93
CA LEU A 159 -9.38 11.47 5.56
C LEU A 159 -10.86 11.06 5.47
N ARG A 160 -11.55 11.56 4.44
CA ARG A 160 -12.96 11.25 4.21
C ARG A 160 -13.13 9.90 3.55
N ASP A 161 -14.10 9.15 4.06
CA ASP A 161 -14.58 7.89 3.49
C ASP A 161 -13.49 6.80 3.38
N GLY A 162 -13.76 5.71 2.65
CA GLY A 162 -12.91 4.53 2.57
C GLY A 162 -12.99 3.84 1.21
N LYS A 163 -12.66 2.55 1.21
CA LYS A 163 -12.70 1.66 0.03
C LYS A 163 -13.96 1.89 -0.80
N PHE A 164 -13.83 1.78 -2.13
CA PHE A 164 -14.89 2.00 -3.15
C PHE A 164 -15.22 3.46 -3.47
N THR A 165 -14.53 4.43 -2.86
CA THR A 165 -14.73 5.85 -3.13
C THR A 165 -13.48 6.52 -3.69
N THR A 166 -13.67 7.67 -4.32
CA THR A 166 -12.60 8.55 -4.84
C THR A 166 -12.35 9.76 -3.92
N TYR A 167 -12.85 9.71 -2.67
CA TYR A 167 -12.39 10.57 -1.59
C TYR A 167 -10.97 10.18 -1.16
N GLU A 168 -10.28 11.03 -0.39
CA GLU A 168 -8.90 10.78 0.04
C GLU A 168 -8.80 9.46 0.81
N GLY A 169 -9.76 9.17 1.70
CA GLY A 169 -9.72 7.95 2.51
C GLY A 169 -9.93 6.66 1.73
N GLY A 170 -10.34 6.72 0.46
CA GLY A 170 -10.48 5.54 -0.40
C GLY A 170 -9.25 5.16 -1.20
N MET A 171 -8.30 6.10 -1.40
CA MET A 171 -7.16 5.92 -2.32
C MET A 171 -5.82 6.45 -1.80
N ARG A 172 -5.80 7.22 -0.70
CA ARG A 172 -4.57 7.75 -0.10
C ARG A 172 -4.11 6.82 1.01
N GLU A 173 -2.95 6.21 0.79
CA GLU A 173 -2.39 5.21 1.68
C GLU A 173 -1.25 5.74 2.54
N PRO A 174 -1.01 5.14 3.73
CA PRO A 174 0.28 5.27 4.38
C PRO A 174 1.37 4.63 3.52
N ALA A 175 2.47 5.36 3.27
CA ALA A 175 3.61 4.88 2.50
C ALA A 175 4.93 5.22 3.21
N ILE A 176 5.79 4.22 3.39
CA ILE A 176 7.11 4.37 4.02
C ILE A 176 8.14 3.69 3.11
N CYS A 177 9.21 4.40 2.79
CA CYS A 177 10.35 3.86 2.05
C CYS A 177 11.60 3.90 2.92
N ARG A 178 12.36 2.80 2.95
CA ARG A 178 13.61 2.70 3.72
C ARG A 178 14.70 2.04 2.88
N TRP A 179 15.80 2.76 2.69
CA TRP A 179 17.03 2.22 2.13
C TRP A 179 18.21 2.87 2.87
N PRO A 180 18.80 2.19 3.86
CA PRO A 180 19.96 2.70 4.59
C PRO A 180 21.07 3.15 3.62
N ALA A 181 21.71 4.28 3.93
CA ALA A 181 22.70 4.98 3.09
C ALA A 181 22.18 5.65 1.79
N ARG A 182 20.93 5.46 1.39
CA ARG A 182 20.38 6.05 0.14
C ARG A 182 19.14 6.91 0.35
N ILE A 183 18.31 6.56 1.33
CA ILE A 183 17.15 7.36 1.75
C ILE A 183 17.49 7.99 3.12
N PRO A 184 17.50 9.33 3.23
CA PRO A 184 17.78 10.01 4.49
C PRO A 184 16.72 9.69 5.56
N ALA A 185 17.19 9.36 6.77
CA ALA A 185 16.31 9.05 7.89
C ALA A 185 15.53 10.27 8.38
N GLY A 186 14.32 10.04 8.91
CA GLY A 186 13.52 11.08 9.58
C GLY A 186 12.94 12.16 8.65
N ARG A 187 12.94 11.93 7.33
CA ARG A 187 12.39 12.89 6.35
C ARG A 187 10.90 12.68 6.12
N VAL A 188 10.21 13.78 5.84
CA VAL A 188 8.81 13.82 5.40
C VAL A 188 8.76 14.41 4.00
N CYS A 189 8.02 13.78 3.09
CA CYS A 189 7.73 14.28 1.76
C CYS A 189 6.23 14.54 1.64
N SER A 190 5.83 15.73 1.18
CA SER A 190 4.42 16.11 0.99
C SER A 190 4.05 16.29 -0.49
N GLU A 191 4.97 15.97 -1.39
CA GLU A 191 4.75 15.98 -2.84
C GLU A 191 3.84 14.80 -3.24
N ILE A 192 3.13 14.95 -4.36
CA ILE A 192 2.24 13.89 -4.89
C ILE A 192 3.09 12.71 -5.41
N SER A 193 2.72 11.50 -5.03
CA SER A 193 3.27 10.25 -5.56
C SER A 193 2.20 9.17 -5.47
N GLY A 194 2.31 8.12 -6.28
CA GLY A 194 1.37 7.01 -6.29
C GLY A 194 2.04 5.65 -6.45
N THR A 195 1.27 4.59 -6.25
CA THR A 195 1.74 3.21 -6.46
C THR A 195 2.20 2.95 -7.90
N ILE A 196 1.62 3.68 -8.88
CA ILE A 196 2.02 3.65 -10.29
C ILE A 196 3.49 4.03 -10.52
N ASP A 197 4.11 4.77 -9.60
CA ASP A 197 5.49 5.28 -9.72
C ASP A 197 6.56 4.23 -9.41
N VAL A 198 6.16 3.11 -8.80
CA VAL A 198 7.09 2.03 -8.41
C VAL A 198 7.81 1.47 -9.63
N LEU A 199 7.08 1.19 -10.72
CA LEU A 199 7.64 0.63 -11.94
C LEU A 199 8.78 1.51 -12.52
N PRO A 200 8.55 2.77 -12.92
CA PRO A 200 9.59 3.60 -13.52
C PRO A 200 10.73 3.93 -12.55
N THR A 201 10.43 4.14 -11.26
CA THR A 201 11.46 4.41 -10.24
C THR A 201 12.39 3.21 -10.06
N PHE A 202 11.84 2.00 -9.98
CA PHE A 202 12.64 0.79 -9.75
C PHE A 202 13.38 0.36 -11.02
N ALA A 203 12.79 0.55 -12.20
CA ALA A 203 13.47 0.35 -13.47
C ALA A 203 14.72 1.26 -13.55
N GLY A 204 14.57 2.55 -13.26
CA GLY A 204 15.68 3.50 -13.23
C GLY A 204 16.78 3.12 -12.23
N LEU A 205 16.40 2.74 -11.01
CA LEU A 205 17.35 2.26 -9.99
C LEU A 205 18.08 0.97 -10.37
N ALA A 206 17.45 0.11 -11.18
CA ALA A 206 18.04 -1.13 -11.69
C ALA A 206 18.87 -0.93 -12.96
N GLY A 207 18.91 0.29 -13.53
CA GLY A 207 19.53 0.56 -14.83
C GLY A 207 18.75 -0.01 -16.02
N ALA A 208 17.47 -0.32 -15.83
CA ALA A 208 16.58 -0.81 -16.88
C ALA A 208 15.78 0.34 -17.52
N ALA A 209 15.44 0.19 -18.81
CA ALA A 209 14.57 1.13 -19.51
C ALA A 209 13.10 0.87 -19.16
N VAL A 210 12.31 1.94 -19.05
CA VAL A 210 10.85 1.86 -19.00
C VAL A 210 10.32 1.57 -20.42
N PRO A 211 9.31 0.70 -20.61
CA PRO A 211 8.74 0.45 -21.93
C PRO A 211 8.30 1.73 -22.64
N ALA A 212 8.79 1.94 -23.87
CA ALA A 212 8.51 3.14 -24.68
C ALA A 212 7.43 2.91 -25.75
N ASP A 213 7.04 1.65 -25.98
CA ASP A 213 6.03 1.25 -26.96
C ASP A 213 4.59 1.48 -26.47
N ARG A 214 4.42 1.97 -25.24
CA ARG A 214 3.12 2.14 -24.59
C ARG A 214 3.16 3.26 -23.56
N VAL A 215 2.01 3.84 -23.26
CA VAL A 215 1.90 4.79 -22.15
C VAL A 215 2.07 4.07 -20.81
N ILE A 216 2.97 4.61 -20.00
CA ILE A 216 3.18 4.33 -18.59
C ILE A 216 2.90 5.62 -17.82
N ASP A 217 1.84 5.61 -17.00
CA ASP A 217 1.38 6.79 -16.26
C ASP A 217 2.30 7.16 -15.11
N GLY A 218 2.90 6.15 -14.47
CA GLY A 218 3.87 6.33 -13.41
C GLY A 218 5.08 7.16 -13.85
N LYS A 219 5.74 7.79 -12.89
CA LYS A 219 6.95 8.60 -13.09
C LYS A 219 8.03 8.20 -12.11
N ASP A 220 9.29 8.46 -12.46
CA ASP A 220 10.41 8.26 -11.55
C ASP A 220 10.35 9.30 -10.41
N ILE A 221 10.16 8.80 -9.19
CA ILE A 221 10.10 9.61 -7.96
C ILE A 221 11.36 9.44 -7.09
N TRP A 222 12.43 8.82 -7.59
CA TRP A 222 13.68 8.66 -6.84
C TRP A 222 14.20 9.97 -6.24
N PRO A 223 14.18 11.13 -6.93
CA PRO A 223 14.60 12.39 -6.32
C PRO A 223 13.83 12.75 -5.04
N LEU A 224 12.54 12.42 -4.96
CA LEU A 224 11.73 12.61 -3.75
C LEU A 224 12.19 11.65 -2.65
N MET A 225 12.35 10.36 -2.98
CA MET A 225 12.74 9.31 -2.05
C MET A 225 14.15 9.54 -1.47
N ALA A 226 15.09 9.95 -2.31
CA ALA A 226 16.46 10.29 -1.92
C ALA A 226 16.56 11.59 -1.10
N GLY A 227 15.44 12.30 -0.91
CA GLY A 227 15.41 13.57 -0.17
C GLY A 227 16.22 14.68 -0.83
N LYS A 228 16.32 14.68 -2.18
CA LYS A 228 17.03 15.73 -2.91
C LYS A 228 16.41 17.10 -2.56
N PRO A 229 17.22 18.11 -2.20
CA PRO A 229 16.71 19.44 -1.88
C PRO A 229 15.80 19.98 -2.98
N SER A 230 14.65 20.52 -2.57
CA SER A 230 13.64 21.12 -3.46
C SER A 230 13.07 20.19 -4.55
N ALA A 231 13.23 18.87 -4.42
CA ALA A 231 12.60 17.93 -5.34
C ALA A 231 11.07 18.10 -5.34
N LYS A 232 10.49 18.08 -6.54
CA LYS A 232 9.05 18.23 -6.77
C LYS A 232 8.48 16.98 -7.41
N SER A 233 7.21 16.74 -7.17
CA SER A 233 6.51 15.66 -7.86
C SER A 233 6.65 15.84 -9.37
N PRO A 234 7.01 14.77 -10.11
CA PRO A 234 6.93 14.79 -11.57
C PRO A 234 5.47 14.82 -12.07
N HIS A 235 4.49 14.54 -11.21
CA HIS A 235 3.08 14.60 -11.55
C HIS A 235 2.55 16.04 -11.47
N LYS A 236 2.05 16.55 -12.60
CA LYS A 236 1.33 17.83 -12.64
C LYS A 236 -0.07 17.74 -12.03
N ALA A 237 -0.67 16.55 -12.06
CA ALA A 237 -1.97 16.22 -11.47
C ALA A 237 -2.03 14.70 -11.21
N TYR A 238 -2.93 14.29 -10.31
CA TYR A 238 -3.22 12.90 -9.99
C TYR A 238 -4.70 12.62 -10.20
N PHE A 239 -5.03 11.50 -10.83
CA PHE A 239 -6.39 11.20 -11.31
C PHE A 239 -6.99 9.99 -10.58
N TYR A 240 -8.27 10.08 -10.24
CA TYR A 240 -8.96 9.10 -9.39
C TYR A 240 -10.08 8.45 -10.19
N TYR A 241 -9.86 7.21 -10.61
CA TYR A 241 -10.84 6.41 -11.33
C TYR A 241 -11.64 5.51 -10.39
N ARG A 242 -12.93 5.36 -10.69
CA ARG A 242 -13.77 4.28 -10.17
C ARG A 242 -14.18 3.38 -11.33
N GLY A 243 -13.54 2.22 -11.44
CA GLY A 243 -13.65 1.40 -12.64
C GLY A 243 -13.12 2.17 -13.85
N THR A 244 -13.94 2.34 -14.89
CA THR A 244 -13.60 3.10 -16.11
C THR A 244 -14.05 4.56 -16.08
N THR A 245 -14.60 5.03 -14.96
CA THR A 245 -15.09 6.42 -14.82
C THR A 245 -14.09 7.28 -14.05
N LEU A 246 -13.61 8.36 -14.66
CA LEU A 246 -12.83 9.37 -13.96
C LEU A 246 -13.73 10.21 -13.06
N GLU A 247 -13.56 10.10 -11.74
CA GLU A 247 -14.40 10.82 -10.77
C GLU A 247 -13.69 12.01 -10.13
N ALA A 248 -12.35 12.04 -10.04
CA ALA A 248 -11.65 13.16 -9.40
C ALA A 248 -10.26 13.46 -9.98
N VAL A 249 -9.78 14.69 -9.77
CA VAL A 249 -8.40 15.11 -10.02
C VAL A 249 -7.86 15.89 -8.84
N ARG A 250 -6.59 15.66 -8.50
CA ARG A 250 -5.82 16.49 -7.57
C ARG A 250 -4.69 17.19 -8.31
N LYS A 251 -4.61 18.52 -8.16
CA LYS A 251 -3.54 19.35 -8.73
C LYS A 251 -3.03 20.31 -7.66
N GLY A 252 -1.85 20.02 -7.12
CA GLY A 252 -1.32 20.72 -5.95
C GLY A 252 -2.23 20.53 -4.72
N ARG A 253 -2.68 21.64 -4.15
CA ARG A 253 -3.58 21.66 -2.99
C ARG A 253 -5.04 21.38 -3.33
N TRP A 254 -5.44 21.61 -4.59
CA TRP A 254 -6.84 21.51 -4.99
C TRP A 254 -7.20 20.11 -5.43
N LYS A 255 -8.35 19.62 -4.97
CA LYS A 255 -8.98 18.39 -5.45
C LYS A 255 -10.40 18.67 -5.91
N LEU A 256 -10.68 18.37 -7.17
CA LEU A 256 -12.02 18.42 -7.75
C LEU A 256 -12.55 16.98 -7.87
N ARG A 257 -13.80 16.76 -7.45
CA ARG A 257 -14.51 15.50 -7.59
C ARG A 257 -15.87 15.73 -8.26
N ARG A 258 -16.17 14.96 -9.30
CA ARG A 258 -17.40 15.00 -10.09
C ARG A 258 -18.01 13.61 -10.16
N VAL A 259 -19.15 13.41 -9.49
CA VAL A 259 -19.89 12.15 -9.53
C VAL A 259 -21.35 12.43 -9.88
N LYS A 260 -21.81 11.86 -11.00
CA LYS A 260 -23.11 12.20 -11.59
C LYS A 260 -23.20 13.72 -11.80
N LYS A 261 -24.22 14.37 -11.22
CA LYS A 261 -24.43 15.83 -11.28
C LYS A 261 -23.74 16.59 -10.14
N LYS A 262 -23.13 15.91 -9.17
CA LYS A 262 -22.52 16.55 -8.00
C LYS A 262 -21.08 16.96 -8.33
N ILE A 263 -20.77 18.23 -8.10
CA ILE A 263 -19.42 18.81 -8.22
C ILE A 263 -18.97 19.24 -6.83
N GLU A 264 -17.77 18.80 -6.46
CA GLU A 264 -17.18 19.06 -5.15
C GLU A 264 -15.72 19.52 -5.34
N LEU A 265 -15.34 20.64 -4.72
CA LEU A 265 -13.97 21.16 -4.74
C LEU A 265 -13.48 21.29 -3.31
N TYR A 266 -12.27 20.81 -3.05
CA TYR A 266 -11.64 20.84 -1.73
C TYR A 266 -10.22 21.41 -1.82
N ASP A 267 -9.84 22.20 -0.82
CA ASP A 267 -8.46 22.59 -0.57
C ASP A 267 -7.84 21.64 0.46
N LEU A 268 -7.10 20.63 0.00
CA LEU A 268 -6.53 19.59 0.86
C LEU A 268 -5.41 20.10 1.79
N GLY A 269 -4.89 21.31 1.55
CA GLY A 269 -3.93 21.94 2.47
C GLY A 269 -4.61 22.49 3.73
N ALA A 270 -5.86 22.94 3.61
CA ALA A 270 -6.66 23.48 4.70
C ALA A 270 -7.68 22.46 5.26
N ASP A 271 -8.16 21.56 4.41
CA ASP A 271 -9.19 20.58 4.70
C ASP A 271 -8.88 19.22 4.07
N ILE A 272 -7.96 18.50 4.71
CA ILE A 272 -7.60 17.13 4.32
C ILE A 272 -8.77 16.13 4.48
N SER A 273 -9.82 16.53 5.21
CA SER A 273 -11.00 15.74 5.50
C SER A 273 -12.16 15.97 4.54
N GLU A 274 -11.96 16.77 3.48
CA GLU A 274 -12.94 17.02 2.41
C GLU A 274 -14.34 17.35 2.96
N LYS A 275 -14.42 18.19 4.00
CA LYS A 275 -15.68 18.58 4.67
C LYS A 275 -16.33 19.79 4.02
N ASN A 276 -15.52 20.76 3.59
CA ASN A 276 -15.98 22.06 3.12
C ASN A 276 -15.94 22.09 1.59
N ASN A 277 -17.09 21.91 0.95
CA ASN A 277 -17.18 22.03 -0.51
C ASN A 277 -17.07 23.50 -0.93
N LEU A 278 -16.04 23.82 -1.71
CA LEU A 278 -15.71 25.16 -2.17
C LEU A 278 -16.10 25.42 -3.64
N ALA A 279 -16.82 24.49 -4.29
CA ALA A 279 -17.06 24.55 -5.73
C ALA A 279 -17.81 25.82 -6.17
N GLU A 280 -18.82 26.25 -5.41
CA GLU A 280 -19.63 27.44 -5.71
C GLU A 280 -18.82 28.74 -5.58
N ASN A 281 -17.87 28.79 -4.65
CA ASN A 281 -17.05 29.97 -4.37
C ASN A 281 -15.83 30.10 -5.28
N HIS A 282 -15.47 29.05 -6.02
CA HIS A 282 -14.28 29.01 -6.87
C HIS A 282 -14.57 28.40 -8.27
N PRO A 283 -15.51 28.99 -9.04
CA PRO A 283 -15.92 28.45 -10.34
C PRO A 283 -14.77 28.42 -11.37
N ASP A 284 -13.80 29.33 -11.26
CA ASP A 284 -12.60 29.37 -12.10
C ASP A 284 -11.72 28.12 -11.88
N ILE A 285 -11.54 27.70 -10.62
CA ILE A 285 -10.77 26.50 -10.26
C ILE A 285 -11.51 25.26 -10.74
N VAL A 286 -12.82 25.18 -10.52
CA VAL A 286 -13.67 24.09 -11.00
C VAL A 286 -13.54 23.94 -12.52
N LYS A 287 -13.68 25.03 -13.28
CA LYS A 287 -13.56 25.01 -14.74
C LYS A 287 -12.18 24.49 -15.18
N ARG A 288 -11.10 25.01 -14.58
CA ARG A 288 -9.73 24.61 -14.92
C ARG A 288 -9.45 23.12 -14.64
N LEU A 289 -9.87 22.63 -13.47
CA LEU A 289 -9.68 21.23 -13.11
C LEU A 289 -10.59 20.29 -13.91
N THR A 290 -11.78 20.76 -14.30
CA THR A 290 -12.67 20.02 -15.20
C THR A 290 -12.02 19.83 -16.57
N SER A 291 -11.44 20.89 -17.16
CA SER A 291 -10.66 20.79 -18.41
C SER A 291 -9.51 19.79 -18.27
N THR A 292 -8.77 19.84 -17.15
CA THR A 292 -7.68 18.90 -16.87
C THR A 292 -8.17 17.44 -16.82
N MET A 293 -9.34 17.18 -16.23
CA MET A 293 -9.94 15.85 -16.21
C MET A 293 -10.34 15.38 -17.61
N GLU A 294 -10.99 16.24 -18.38
CA GLU A 294 -11.52 15.91 -19.71
C GLU A 294 -10.40 15.64 -20.71
N GLU A 295 -9.34 16.46 -20.69
CA GLU A 295 -8.13 16.27 -21.49
C GLU A 295 -7.45 14.94 -21.17
N PHE A 296 -7.28 14.62 -19.87
CA PHE A 296 -6.64 13.37 -19.45
C PHE A 296 -7.48 12.15 -19.80
N ASP A 297 -8.79 12.18 -19.52
CA ASP A 297 -9.68 11.04 -19.78
C ASP A 297 -9.82 10.75 -21.28
N ALA A 298 -9.82 11.79 -22.12
CA ALA A 298 -9.79 11.62 -23.57
C ALA A 298 -8.50 10.95 -24.05
N GLU A 299 -7.35 11.39 -23.55
CA GLU A 299 -6.04 10.82 -23.86
C GLU A 299 -5.92 9.36 -23.39
N LEU A 300 -6.32 9.09 -22.15
CA LEU A 300 -6.30 7.75 -21.56
C LEU A 300 -7.19 6.78 -22.36
N LYS A 301 -8.39 7.21 -22.74
CA LYS A 301 -9.31 6.38 -23.55
C LYS A 301 -8.75 6.09 -24.92
N ALA A 302 -8.18 7.09 -25.60
CA ALA A 302 -7.58 6.94 -26.91
C ALA A 302 -6.40 5.96 -26.93
N LYS A 303 -5.69 5.81 -25.81
CA LYS A 303 -4.52 4.91 -25.67
C LYS A 303 -4.77 3.74 -24.73
N SER A 304 -6.03 3.46 -24.43
CA SER A 304 -6.44 2.33 -23.61
C SER A 304 -6.13 1.02 -24.33
N ARG A 305 -5.84 -0.02 -23.56
CA ARG A 305 -5.48 -1.34 -24.07
C ARG A 305 -6.51 -2.36 -23.56
N PRO A 306 -6.86 -3.37 -24.35
CA PRO A 306 -7.82 -4.39 -23.90
C PRO A 306 -7.23 -5.22 -22.75
N PRO A 307 -8.07 -5.77 -21.86
CA PRO A 307 -7.63 -6.78 -20.91
C PRO A 307 -7.14 -8.02 -21.67
N GLY A 308 -6.12 -8.69 -21.14
CA GLY A 308 -5.65 -9.97 -21.67
C GLY A 308 -6.77 -11.03 -21.62
N LYS A 309 -6.85 -11.87 -22.66
CA LYS A 309 -7.77 -13.02 -22.72
C LYS A 309 -6.96 -14.29 -22.91
N VAL A 310 -7.31 -15.33 -22.17
CA VAL A 310 -6.79 -16.69 -22.40
C VAL A 310 -7.91 -17.46 -23.08
N GLU A 311 -7.67 -17.96 -24.29
CA GLU A 311 -8.60 -18.90 -24.92
C GLU A 311 -8.60 -20.19 -24.11
N LYS A 312 -9.77 -20.59 -23.61
CA LYS A 312 -9.92 -21.93 -23.06
C LYS A 312 -9.86 -22.89 -24.24
N GLN A 313 -8.84 -23.74 -24.28
CA GLN A 313 -8.87 -24.92 -25.13
C GLN A 313 -10.10 -25.75 -24.71
N ALA A 314 -10.93 -26.07 -25.70
CA ALA A 314 -12.14 -26.88 -25.54
C ALA A 314 -11.79 -28.31 -25.12
#